data_AF-A0A933K9N4-F1
#
_entry.id   AF-A0A933K9N4-F1
#
_cell.length_a   1.000
_cell.length_b   1.000
_cell.length_c   1.000
_cell.angle_alpha   90.00
_cell.angle_beta   90.00
_cell.angle_gamma   90.00
#
_symmetry.space_group_name_H-M   'P 1'
#
loop_
_entity.id
_entity.type
_entity.pdbx_description
1 polymer ?
#
loop_
_entity_poly.entity_id
_entity_poly.type
_entity_poly.pdbx_seq_one_letter_code
_entity_poly.pdbx_strand_id
1 'polypeptide(L)'
;MEGLGETIGLLFEVFLKAPPLFHAAVIAMFAGLTGSFINVCIWRIPRRESIVFPRSRCTSCGHVLDPIDLIPILTWLVTRGHCRHCGAPVSSRYVVVEAINVTLWLSAYLALGMTGRFFWTGVGLSTILAVTGISLMSREIKRRERAGFTFISIMLTALVLAISIGPFLDLTRTGFVGATKNQEYVKAYALAMERIEEIRGIPPANLHSDRKIYIETERLSDNIFADEVLGQYAEMRESPKVFAEKFTDIYTDQRKLPDPVMERFKRDFKRYYGFEYELYPQGYEVFRRITTVDEVKDKYDPGRTIRKVKVTVEINSKVTKGRKIELESLMSEG
;
A
#
# COMPACT_ATOMS: atom_id res chain seq x y z
N MET A 1 -34.65 -9.71 20.32
CA MET A 1 -33.41 -10.09 19.59
C MET A 1 -33.06 -9.12 18.47
N GLU A 2 -34.00 -8.29 18.00
CA GLU A 2 -33.76 -7.29 16.93
C GLU A 2 -32.82 -6.14 17.36
N GLY A 3 -32.98 -5.61 18.58
CA GLY A 3 -32.14 -4.50 19.05
C GLY A 3 -30.65 -4.83 19.26
N LEU A 4 -30.29 -6.10 19.53
CA LEU A 4 -28.89 -6.47 19.77
C LEU A 4 -28.08 -6.45 18.47
N GLY A 5 -28.68 -6.93 17.37
CA GLY A 5 -28.06 -6.93 16.04
C GLY A 5 -27.84 -5.53 15.49
N GLU A 6 -28.79 -4.62 15.72
CA GLU A 6 -28.67 -3.21 15.35
C GLU A 6 -27.57 -2.51 16.16
N THR A 7 -27.49 -2.73 17.47
CA THR A 7 -26.38 -2.17 18.27
C THR A 7 -25.02 -2.72 17.86
N ILE A 8 -24.90 -4.01 17.53
CA ILE A 8 -23.65 -4.61 17.06
C ILE A 8 -23.27 -4.03 15.69
N GLY A 9 -24.24 -3.88 14.79
CA GLY A 9 -24.03 -3.26 13.48
C GLY A 9 -23.59 -1.80 13.58
N LEU A 10 -24.22 -1.02 14.47
CA LEU A 10 -23.87 0.37 14.73
C LEU A 10 -22.47 0.50 15.32
N LEU A 11 -22.11 -0.36 16.28
CA LEU A 11 -20.76 -0.40 16.86
C LEU A 11 -19.71 -0.80 15.82
N PHE A 12 -20.05 -1.72 14.92
CA PHE A 12 -19.15 -2.15 13.84
C PHE A 12 -18.94 -1.04 12.80
N GLU A 13 -20.00 -0.32 12.42
CA GLU A 13 -19.94 0.87 11.56
C GLU A 13 -19.07 1.98 12.17
N VAL A 14 -19.29 2.29 13.46
CA VAL A 14 -18.50 3.29 14.20
C VAL A 14 -17.04 2.86 14.28
N PHE A 15 -16.78 1.57 14.53
CA PHE A 15 -15.43 1.03 14.56
C PHE A 15 -14.74 1.15 13.20
N LEU A 16 -15.39 0.83 12.08
CA LEU A 16 -14.80 0.95 10.74
C LEU A 16 -14.48 2.40 10.33
N LYS A 17 -15.30 3.37 10.79
CA LYS A 17 -15.10 4.81 10.53
C LYS A 17 -14.11 5.49 11.48
N ALA A 18 -13.62 4.78 12.49
CA ALA A 18 -12.66 5.32 13.45
C ALA A 18 -11.31 5.65 12.78
N PRO A 19 -10.53 6.60 13.34
CA PRO A 19 -9.24 6.97 12.78
C PRO A 19 -8.22 5.81 12.84
N PRO A 20 -7.25 5.72 11.90
CA PRO A 20 -6.28 4.62 11.84
C PRO A 20 -5.47 4.39 13.12
N LEU A 21 -5.22 5.45 13.89
CA LEU A 21 -4.54 5.37 15.20
C LEU A 21 -5.35 4.57 16.24
N PHE A 22 -6.67 4.70 16.21
CA PHE A 22 -7.56 3.96 17.11
C PHE A 22 -7.52 2.46 16.78
N HIS A 23 -7.58 2.11 15.50
CA HIS A 23 -7.42 0.73 15.03
C HIS A 23 -6.09 0.13 15.44
N ALA A 24 -4.99 0.87 15.23
CA ALA A 24 -3.66 0.43 15.61
C ALA A 24 -3.56 0.17 17.12
N ALA A 25 -4.16 1.01 17.96
CA ALA A 25 -4.18 0.83 19.41
C ALA A 25 -4.95 -0.44 19.83
N VAL A 26 -6.13 -0.67 19.26
CA VAL A 26 -6.95 -1.87 19.53
C VAL A 26 -6.22 -3.14 19.08
N ILE A 27 -5.61 -3.10 17.89
CA ILE A 27 -4.84 -4.23 17.35
C ILE A 27 -3.60 -4.50 18.21
N ALA A 28 -2.87 -3.45 18.62
CA ALA A 28 -1.71 -3.59 19.48
C ALA A 28 -2.08 -4.21 20.85
N MET A 29 -3.20 -3.81 21.43
CA MET A 29 -3.71 -4.41 22.68
C MET A 29 -4.02 -5.90 22.49
N PHE A 30 -4.77 -6.26 21.45
CA PHE A 30 -5.08 -7.65 21.13
C PHE A 30 -3.82 -8.48 20.84
N ALA A 31 -2.87 -7.93 20.08
CA ALA A 31 -1.61 -8.56 19.75
C ALA A 31 -0.70 -8.73 20.98
N GLY A 32 -0.75 -7.80 21.94
CA GLY A 32 -0.07 -7.92 23.22
C GLY A 32 -0.63 -9.07 24.06
N LEU A 33 -1.96 -9.17 24.17
CA LEU A 33 -2.63 -10.27 24.89
C LEU A 33 -2.31 -11.64 24.27
N THR A 34 -2.38 -11.75 22.95
CA THR A 34 -2.03 -12.99 22.24
C THR A 34 -0.53 -13.30 22.34
N GLY A 35 0.35 -12.28 22.32
CA GLY A 35 1.78 -12.43 22.54
C GLY A 35 2.11 -12.99 23.93
N SER A 36 1.41 -12.50 24.96
CA SER A 36 1.52 -13.01 26.34
C SER A 36 1.10 -14.48 26.44
N PHE A 37 0.02 -14.86 25.74
CA PHE A 37 -0.37 -16.27 25.65
C PHE A 37 0.66 -17.13 24.91
N ILE A 38 1.26 -16.62 23.82
CA ILE A 38 2.33 -17.31 23.09
C ILE A 38 3.53 -17.58 24.01
N ASN A 39 3.89 -16.63 24.87
CA ASN A 39 4.93 -16.83 25.88
C ASN A 39 4.63 -18.01 26.83
N VAL A 40 3.37 -18.18 27.26
CA VAL A 40 2.93 -19.33 28.05
C VAL A 40 3.13 -20.64 27.26
N CYS A 41 2.70 -20.67 25.99
CA CYS A 41 2.87 -21.82 25.11
C CYS A 41 4.34 -22.18 24.91
N ILE A 42 5.19 -21.19 24.64
CA ILE A 42 6.64 -21.35 24.47
C ILE A 42 7.26 -21.97 25.72
N TRP A 43 6.87 -21.52 26.91
CA TRP A 43 7.42 -22.03 28.17
C TRP A 43 6.95 -23.44 28.54
N ARG A 44 5.63 -23.68 28.45
CA ARG A 44 4.97 -24.85 29.04
C ARG A 44 4.95 -26.07 28.13
N ILE A 45 4.76 -25.89 26.81
CA ILE A 45 4.64 -26.99 25.87
C ILE A 45 5.90 -27.87 25.83
N PRO A 46 7.13 -27.31 25.74
CA PRO A 46 8.35 -28.12 25.80
C PRO A 46 8.53 -28.91 27.11
N ARG A 47 7.95 -28.40 28.20
CA ARG A 47 8.01 -28.99 29.55
C ARG A 47 6.84 -29.94 29.84
N ARG A 48 5.93 -30.12 28.88
CA ARG A 48 4.69 -30.91 29.04
C ARG A 48 3.81 -30.41 30.20
N GLU A 49 3.91 -29.13 30.52
CA GLU A 49 3.06 -28.47 31.52
C GLU A 49 1.73 -28.04 30.87
N SER A 50 0.65 -27.99 31.65
CA SER A 50 -0.65 -27.54 31.16
C SER A 50 -0.63 -26.04 30.84
N ILE A 51 -1.16 -25.67 29.67
CA ILE A 51 -1.31 -24.27 29.24
C ILE A 51 -2.48 -23.54 29.92
N VAL A 52 -3.40 -24.29 30.53
CA VAL A 52 -4.62 -23.74 31.16
C VAL A 52 -4.44 -23.54 32.66
N PHE A 53 -3.76 -24.47 33.34
CA PHE A 53 -3.53 -24.43 34.78
C PHE A 53 -2.10 -24.87 35.14
N PRO A 54 -1.47 -24.30 36.17
CA PRO A 54 -1.92 -23.21 37.04
C PRO A 54 -1.71 -21.80 36.44
N ARG A 55 -2.17 -20.74 37.11
CA ARG A 55 -1.92 -19.34 36.70
C ARG A 55 -0.43 -19.02 36.60
N SER A 56 -0.07 -18.05 35.75
CA SER A 56 1.31 -17.57 35.62
C SER A 56 1.83 -17.10 36.99
N ARG A 57 3.04 -17.52 37.34
CA ARG A 57 3.70 -17.17 38.60
C ARG A 57 5.09 -16.61 38.33
N CYS A 58 5.52 -15.70 39.18
CA CYS A 58 6.92 -15.27 39.19
C CYS A 58 7.83 -16.49 39.47
N THR A 59 8.86 -16.69 38.65
CA THR A 59 9.82 -17.80 38.79
C THR A 59 10.73 -17.66 40.01
N SER A 60 10.80 -16.47 40.63
CA SER A 60 11.68 -16.20 41.77
C SER A 60 10.93 -16.21 43.11
N CYS A 61 9.74 -15.60 43.19
CA CYS A 61 8.98 -15.54 44.45
C CYS A 61 7.73 -16.42 44.49
N GLY A 62 7.36 -17.07 43.38
CA GLY A 62 6.17 -17.91 43.31
C GLY A 62 4.83 -17.16 43.38
N HIS A 63 4.84 -15.83 43.47
CA HIS A 63 3.62 -15.02 43.48
C HIS A 63 2.82 -15.22 42.19
N VAL A 64 1.52 -15.44 42.32
CA VAL A 64 0.59 -15.55 41.19
C VAL A 64 0.41 -14.16 40.60
N LEU A 65 0.70 -14.01 39.31
CA LEU A 65 0.65 -12.72 38.62
C LEU A 65 -0.81 -12.26 38.50
N ASP A 66 -1.05 -10.99 38.82
CA ASP A 66 -2.35 -10.36 38.64
C ASP A 66 -2.64 -10.14 37.14
N PRO A 67 -3.92 -9.96 36.73
CA PRO A 67 -4.26 -9.71 35.33
C PRO A 67 -3.54 -8.51 34.72
N ILE A 68 -3.20 -7.51 35.54
CA ILE A 68 -2.44 -6.33 35.12
C ILE A 68 -0.96 -6.70 34.84
N ASP A 69 -0.42 -7.69 35.55
CA ASP A 69 0.94 -8.19 35.33
C ASP A 69 1.04 -9.12 34.10
N LEU A 70 -0.10 -9.51 33.51
CA LEU A 70 -0.18 -10.30 32.27
C LEU A 70 -0.02 -9.45 30.99
N ILE A 71 0.30 -8.16 31.10
CA ILE A 71 0.73 -7.29 29.98
C ILE A 71 2.24 -6.97 30.10
N PRO A 72 3.15 -7.94 29.84
CA PRO A 72 4.58 -7.81 30.13
C PRO A 72 5.26 -6.58 29.53
N ILE A 73 4.90 -6.10 28.33
CA ILE A 73 5.51 -4.86 27.81
C ILE A 73 5.26 -3.65 28.75
N LEU A 74 4.01 -3.41 29.15
CA LEU A 74 3.67 -2.27 30.01
C LEU A 74 4.24 -2.47 31.41
N THR A 75 4.08 -3.65 31.97
CA THR A 75 4.55 -3.94 33.33
C THR A 75 6.07 -3.90 33.41
N TRP A 76 6.79 -4.46 32.43
CA TRP A 76 8.25 -4.44 32.38
C TRP A 76 8.82 -3.04 32.19
N LEU A 77 8.18 -2.18 31.38
CA LEU A 77 8.60 -0.77 31.25
C LEU A 77 8.40 0.00 32.56
N VAL A 78 7.26 -0.21 33.23
CA VAL A 78 6.94 0.45 34.50
C VAL A 78 7.83 -0.06 35.64
N THR A 79 8.11 -1.36 35.70
CA THR A 79 8.94 -1.97 36.75
C THR A 79 10.43 -2.05 36.39
N ARG A 80 10.84 -1.43 35.26
CA ARG A 80 12.21 -1.43 34.73
C ARG A 80 12.83 -2.83 34.66
N GLY A 81 12.03 -3.80 34.25
CA GLY A 81 12.44 -5.18 34.10
C GLY A 81 12.60 -5.98 35.38
N HIS A 82 12.02 -5.53 36.50
CA HIS A 82 12.03 -6.26 37.76
C HIS A 82 10.61 -6.66 38.19
N CYS A 83 10.48 -7.76 38.93
CA CYS A 83 9.19 -8.17 39.48
C CYS A 83 8.72 -7.14 40.52
N ARG A 84 7.46 -6.70 40.43
CA ARG A 84 6.86 -5.71 41.35
C ARG A 84 6.88 -6.14 42.83
N HIS A 85 6.86 -7.44 43.10
CA HIS A 85 6.76 -7.97 44.46
C HIS A 85 8.11 -8.35 45.08
N CYS A 86 9.04 -8.90 44.30
CA CYS A 86 10.31 -9.41 44.82
C CYS A 86 11.56 -8.72 44.25
N GLY A 87 11.39 -7.80 43.29
CA GLY A 87 12.51 -7.11 42.65
C GLY A 87 13.42 -8.02 41.82
N ALA A 88 13.07 -9.28 41.59
CA ALA A 88 13.88 -10.17 40.77
C ALA A 88 13.81 -9.78 39.27
N PRO A 89 14.92 -9.90 38.51
CA PRO A 89 14.94 -9.55 37.11
C PRO A 89 14.01 -10.46 36.29
N VAL A 90 13.14 -9.85 35.49
CA VAL A 90 12.24 -10.54 34.56
C VAL A 90 12.93 -10.64 33.21
N SER A 91 13.04 -11.88 32.70
CA SER A 91 13.73 -12.13 31.43
C SER A 91 13.15 -11.29 30.29
N SER A 92 14.02 -10.54 29.61
CA SER A 92 13.66 -9.71 28.45
C SER A 92 13.09 -10.52 27.28
N ARG A 93 13.29 -11.85 27.27
CA ARG A 93 12.74 -12.77 26.26
C ARG A 93 11.22 -12.65 26.16
N TYR A 94 10.51 -12.51 27.28
CA TYR A 94 9.06 -12.40 27.31
C TYR A 94 8.59 -11.12 26.60
N VAL A 95 9.25 -10.00 26.90
CA VAL A 95 8.98 -8.69 26.29
C VAL A 95 9.30 -8.70 24.80
N VAL A 96 10.40 -9.34 24.40
CA VAL A 96 10.80 -9.44 23.00
C VAL A 96 9.76 -10.21 22.17
N VAL A 97 9.27 -11.35 22.68
CA VAL A 97 8.24 -12.14 21.96
C VAL A 97 6.94 -11.35 21.79
N GLU A 98 6.51 -10.62 22.83
CA GLU A 98 5.33 -9.76 22.73
C GLU A 98 5.52 -8.59 21.78
N ALA A 99 6.68 -7.92 21.85
CA ALA A 99 6.98 -6.80 20.96
C ALA A 99 7.04 -7.26 19.50
N ILE A 100 7.63 -8.43 19.24
CA ILE A 100 7.63 -9.05 17.92
C ILE A 100 6.18 -9.35 17.50
N ASN A 101 5.35 -9.95 18.37
CA ASN A 101 3.97 -10.27 18.03
C ASN A 101 3.16 -9.01 17.71
N VAL A 102 3.25 -7.96 18.53
CA VAL A 102 2.62 -6.65 18.28
C VAL A 102 3.09 -6.07 16.94
N THR A 103 4.38 -6.12 16.66
CA THR A 103 4.95 -5.63 15.40
C THR A 103 4.43 -6.42 14.19
N LEU A 104 4.32 -7.74 14.30
CA LEU A 104 3.76 -8.61 13.25
C LEU A 104 2.27 -8.28 12.96
N TRP A 105 1.48 -8.04 14.00
CA TRP A 105 0.08 -7.63 13.83
C TRP A 105 -0.07 -6.22 13.25
N LEU A 106 0.73 -5.27 13.72
CA LEU A 106 0.70 -3.90 13.20
C LEU A 106 1.19 -3.84 11.75
N SER A 107 2.26 -4.57 11.40
CA SER A 107 2.72 -4.65 10.01
C SER A 107 1.66 -5.30 9.10
N ALA A 108 0.98 -6.36 9.55
CA ALA A 108 -0.13 -6.95 8.81
C ALA A 108 -1.28 -5.96 8.60
N TYR A 109 -1.63 -5.18 9.62
CA TYR A 109 -2.64 -4.11 9.53
C TYR A 109 -2.22 -3.00 8.56
N LEU A 110 -0.98 -2.51 8.64
CA LEU A 110 -0.47 -1.46 7.75
C LEU A 110 -0.44 -1.91 6.28
N ALA A 111 -0.15 -3.19 6.03
CA ALA A 111 -0.09 -3.75 4.68
C ALA A 111 -1.47 -4.08 4.08
N LEU A 112 -2.42 -4.54 4.91
CA LEU A 112 -3.69 -5.14 4.44
C LEU A 112 -4.94 -4.33 4.82
N GLY A 113 -4.80 -3.28 5.63
CA GLY A 113 -5.89 -2.49 6.20
C GLY A 113 -6.80 -3.30 7.13
N MET A 114 -7.91 -2.70 7.57
CA MET A 114 -8.94 -3.37 8.40
C MET A 114 -9.82 -4.31 7.56
N THR A 115 -9.21 -5.32 6.94
CA THR A 115 -9.86 -6.36 6.14
C THR A 115 -9.82 -7.72 6.84
N GLY A 116 -10.77 -8.63 6.60
CA GLY A 116 -10.72 -9.98 7.19
C GLY A 116 -9.40 -10.73 6.92
N ARG A 117 -8.67 -10.34 5.87
CA ARG A 117 -7.35 -10.89 5.52
C ARG A 117 -6.26 -10.52 6.55
N PHE A 118 -6.24 -9.30 7.09
CA PHE A 118 -5.23 -8.92 8.08
C PHE A 118 -5.29 -9.84 9.30
N PHE A 119 -6.51 -10.19 9.74
CA PHE A 119 -6.72 -10.96 10.94
C PHE A 119 -6.13 -12.36 10.79
N TRP A 120 -6.44 -13.04 9.68
CA TRP A 120 -5.90 -14.38 9.40
C TRP A 120 -4.38 -14.36 9.20
N THR A 121 -3.83 -13.32 8.57
CA THR A 121 -2.37 -13.14 8.45
C THR A 121 -1.72 -12.95 9.82
N GLY A 122 -2.30 -12.13 10.70
CA GLY A 122 -1.83 -11.92 12.07
C GLY A 122 -1.80 -13.22 12.86
N VAL A 123 -2.89 -14.01 12.79
CA VAL A 123 -2.97 -15.34 13.44
C VAL A 123 -1.90 -16.30 12.90
N GLY A 124 -1.68 -16.33 11.58
CA GLY A 124 -0.64 -17.15 10.96
C GLY A 124 0.76 -16.79 11.45
N LEU A 125 1.09 -15.49 11.45
CA LEU A 125 2.38 -14.98 11.92
C LEU A 125 2.60 -15.27 13.41
N SER A 126 1.59 -15.07 14.26
CA SER A 126 1.60 -15.44 15.68
C SER A 126 1.86 -16.93 15.89
N THR A 127 1.24 -17.78 15.06
CA THR A 127 1.41 -19.23 15.15
C THR A 127 2.84 -19.64 14.79
N ILE A 128 3.40 -19.06 13.72
CA ILE A 128 4.79 -19.28 13.32
C ILE A 128 5.72 -18.87 14.47
N LEU A 129 5.51 -17.67 15.04
CA LEU A 129 6.29 -17.18 16.17
C LEU A 129 6.23 -18.16 17.37
N ALA A 130 5.05 -18.67 17.70
CA ALA A 130 4.86 -19.64 18.77
C ALA A 130 5.62 -20.94 18.50
N VAL A 131 5.46 -21.53 17.31
CA VAL A 131 6.14 -22.79 16.93
C VAL A 131 7.66 -22.61 16.93
N THR A 132 8.16 -21.52 16.36
CA THR A 132 9.59 -21.20 16.39
C THR A 132 10.10 -21.06 17.82
N GLY A 133 9.39 -20.33 18.67
CA GLY A 133 9.74 -20.16 20.07
C GLY A 133 9.76 -21.47 20.87
N ILE A 134 8.75 -22.32 20.68
CA ILE A 134 8.66 -23.67 21.27
C ILE A 134 9.83 -24.53 20.80
N SER A 135 10.15 -24.50 19.50
CA SER A 135 11.26 -25.27 18.93
C SER A 135 12.61 -24.83 19.49
N LEU A 136 12.86 -23.53 19.58
CA LEU A 136 14.08 -22.98 20.18
C LEU A 136 14.19 -23.35 21.66
N MET A 137 13.11 -23.24 22.42
CA MET A 137 13.12 -23.62 23.83
C MET A 137 13.26 -25.13 24.03
N SER A 138 12.66 -25.94 23.15
CA SER A 138 12.84 -27.39 23.16
C SER A 138 14.29 -27.77 22.87
N ARG A 139 14.99 -27.03 21.99
CA ARG A 139 16.44 -27.21 21.76
C ARG A 139 17.26 -26.84 22.98
N GLU A 140 16.88 -25.78 23.69
CA GLU A 140 17.53 -25.34 24.93
C GLU A 140 17.40 -26.39 26.05
N ILE A 141 16.21 -26.99 26.20
CA ILE A 141 15.94 -28.09 27.13
C ILE A 141 16.67 -29.38 26.69
N LYS A 142 16.60 -29.74 25.40
CA LYS A 142 17.27 -30.93 24.83
C LYS A 142 18.79 -30.81 24.77
N ARG A 143 19.36 -29.61 24.83
CA ARG A 143 20.82 -29.41 25.04
C ARG A 143 21.27 -29.90 26.42
N ARG A 144 20.34 -30.04 27.36
CA ARG A 144 20.57 -30.57 28.72
C ARG A 144 20.35 -32.09 28.80
N GLU A 145 19.46 -32.66 27.99
CA GLU A 145 19.21 -34.10 27.89
C GLU A 145 18.94 -34.50 26.44
N ARG A 146 19.86 -35.28 25.86
CA ARG A 146 19.88 -35.65 24.43
C ARG A 146 18.63 -36.45 24.04
N ALA A 147 17.73 -35.90 23.21
CA ALA A 147 16.82 -36.69 22.35
C ALA A 147 16.30 -35.87 21.16
N GLY A 148 16.52 -36.38 19.94
CA GLY A 148 16.31 -35.70 18.65
C GLY A 148 14.89 -35.21 18.36
N PHE A 149 14.76 -34.46 17.26
CA PHE A 149 13.46 -34.06 16.71
C PHE A 149 12.58 -35.30 16.48
N THR A 150 11.36 -35.31 17.00
CA THR A 150 10.40 -36.38 16.68
C THR A 150 9.90 -36.16 15.25
N PHE A 151 9.79 -37.22 14.45
CA PHE A 151 9.27 -37.18 13.08
C PHE A 151 7.95 -36.39 12.96
N ILE A 152 7.09 -36.52 13.96
CA ILE A 152 5.82 -35.79 14.11
C ILE A 152 6.02 -34.27 14.13
N SER A 153 7.06 -33.76 14.79
CA SER A 153 7.35 -32.32 14.85
C SER A 153 7.80 -31.76 13.50
N ILE A 154 8.53 -32.55 12.71
CA ILE A 154 8.95 -32.17 11.35
C ILE A 154 7.73 -32.16 10.42
N MET A 155 6.86 -33.17 10.53
CA MET A 155 5.62 -33.25 9.75
C MET A 155 4.64 -32.12 10.08
N LEU A 156 4.44 -31.79 11.36
CA LEU A 156 3.62 -30.65 11.77
C LEU A 156 4.21 -29.32 11.29
N THR A 157 5.53 -29.16 11.38
CA THR A 157 6.19 -27.94 10.88
C THR A 157 6.06 -27.82 9.36
N ALA A 158 6.24 -28.91 8.63
CA ALA A 158 6.07 -28.93 7.18
C ALA A 158 4.62 -28.64 6.76
N LEU A 159 3.63 -29.18 7.50
CA LEU A 159 2.21 -28.93 7.26
C LEU A 159 1.84 -27.47 7.53
N VAL A 160 2.31 -26.89 8.64
CA VAL A 160 2.08 -25.48 8.97
C VAL A 160 2.75 -24.56 7.94
N LEU A 161 3.97 -24.88 7.50
CA LEU A 161 4.63 -24.15 6.42
C LEU A 161 3.84 -24.26 5.10
N ALA A 162 3.33 -25.45 4.75
CA ALA A 162 2.53 -25.65 3.56
C ALA A 162 1.20 -24.87 3.59
N ILE A 163 0.54 -24.79 4.75
CA ILE A 163 -0.68 -23.99 4.94
C ILE A 163 -0.36 -22.49 4.88
N SER A 164 0.80 -22.07 5.41
CA SER A 164 1.20 -20.65 5.50
C SER A 164 1.82 -20.11 4.20
N ILE A 165 2.33 -20.98 3.32
CA ILE A 165 3.03 -20.57 2.09
C ILE A 165 2.08 -19.90 1.09
N GLY A 166 0.84 -20.38 0.99
CA GLY A 166 -0.17 -19.80 0.09
C GLY A 166 -0.47 -18.34 0.42
N PRO A 167 -0.89 -18.03 1.66
CA PRO A 167 -1.10 -16.65 2.11
C PRO A 167 0.16 -15.78 2.01
N PHE A 168 1.34 -16.34 2.27
CA PHE A 168 2.60 -15.60 2.15
C PHE A 168 2.96 -15.27 0.69
N LEU A 169 2.81 -16.22 -0.22
CA LEU A 169 3.01 -15.99 -1.66
C LEU A 169 1.96 -15.03 -2.24
N ASP A 170 0.73 -15.08 -1.73
CA ASP A 170 -0.30 -14.12 -2.12
C ASP A 170 -0.02 -12.73 -1.55
N LEU A 171 0.57 -12.61 -0.36
CA LEU A 171 1.05 -11.34 0.21
C LEU A 171 2.17 -10.72 -0.64
N THR A 172 3.15 -11.51 -1.06
CA THR A 172 4.23 -11.00 -1.92
C THR A 172 3.70 -10.62 -3.31
N ARG A 173 2.78 -11.42 -3.86
CA ARG A 173 2.14 -11.12 -5.14
C ARG A 173 1.26 -9.87 -5.08
N THR A 174 0.42 -9.75 -4.05
CA THR A 174 -0.47 -8.59 -3.87
C THR A 174 0.31 -7.32 -3.51
N GLY A 175 1.36 -7.43 -2.71
CA GLY A 175 2.29 -6.33 -2.43
C GLY A 175 3.01 -5.85 -3.68
N PHE A 176 3.54 -6.77 -4.51
CA PHE A 176 4.20 -6.41 -5.77
C PHE A 176 3.23 -5.82 -6.79
N VAL A 177 2.03 -6.41 -6.95
CA VAL A 177 0.97 -5.86 -7.82
C VAL A 177 0.45 -4.52 -7.30
N GLY A 178 0.38 -4.33 -5.98
CA GLY A 178 -0.04 -3.07 -5.36
C GLY A 178 1.00 -1.97 -5.56
N ALA A 179 2.27 -2.27 -5.33
CA ALA A 179 3.39 -1.34 -5.53
C ALA A 179 3.50 -0.91 -6.99
N THR A 180 3.43 -1.87 -7.94
CA THR A 180 3.46 -1.56 -9.37
C THR A 180 2.26 -0.71 -9.81
N LYS A 181 1.04 -1.03 -9.36
CA LYS A 181 -0.13 -0.19 -9.61
C LYS A 181 0.10 1.23 -9.08
N ASN A 182 0.51 1.37 -7.82
CA ASN A 182 0.72 2.68 -7.20
C ASN A 182 1.76 3.51 -7.98
N GLN A 183 2.83 2.87 -8.43
CA GLN A 183 3.86 3.52 -9.24
C GLN A 183 3.32 3.99 -10.61
N GLU A 184 2.52 3.17 -11.31
CA GLU A 184 1.88 3.56 -12.57
C GLU A 184 0.92 4.76 -12.37
N TYR A 185 0.20 4.80 -11.25
CA TYR A 185 -0.69 5.91 -10.91
C TYR A 185 0.05 7.21 -10.64
N VAL A 186 1.13 7.16 -9.85
CA VAL A 186 1.97 8.34 -9.58
C VAL A 186 2.56 8.89 -10.88
N LYS A 187 3.02 8.02 -11.78
CA LYS A 187 3.52 8.41 -13.11
C LYS A 187 2.43 9.08 -13.96
N ALA A 188 1.25 8.47 -14.06
CA ALA A 188 0.14 9.03 -14.84
C ALA A 188 -0.34 10.39 -14.28
N TYR A 189 -0.34 10.56 -12.95
CA TYR A 189 -0.65 11.84 -12.33
C TYR A 189 0.40 12.91 -12.64
N ALA A 190 1.70 12.58 -12.51
CA ALA A 190 2.78 13.50 -12.85
C ALA A 190 2.71 13.97 -14.31
N LEU A 191 2.39 13.05 -15.23
CA LEU A 191 2.24 13.36 -16.65
C LEU A 191 1.04 14.28 -16.95
N ALA A 192 -0.07 14.06 -16.26
CA ALA A 192 -1.25 14.92 -16.39
C ALA A 192 -0.95 16.34 -15.88
N MET A 193 -0.22 16.45 -14.77
CA MET A 193 0.22 17.74 -14.20
C MET A 193 1.20 18.48 -15.11
N GLU A 194 2.19 17.78 -15.67
CA GLU A 194 3.13 18.36 -16.64
C GLU A 194 2.39 19.02 -17.82
N ARG A 195 1.40 18.33 -18.39
CA ARG A 195 0.57 18.89 -19.48
C ARG A 195 -0.20 20.14 -19.07
N ILE A 196 -0.74 20.15 -17.84
CA ILE A 196 -1.46 21.32 -17.34
C ILE A 196 -0.52 22.51 -17.21
N GLU A 197 0.71 22.32 -16.71
CA GLU A 197 1.69 23.41 -16.63
C GLU A 197 2.16 23.89 -18.00
N GLU A 198 2.37 22.98 -18.98
CA GLU A 198 2.63 23.38 -20.38
C GLU A 198 1.51 24.27 -20.93
N ILE A 199 0.26 23.87 -20.71
CA ILE A 199 -0.93 24.59 -21.19
C ILE A 199 -1.05 25.97 -20.54
N ARG A 200 -0.72 26.09 -19.25
CA ARG A 200 -0.70 27.38 -18.55
C ARG A 200 0.30 28.38 -19.14
N GLY A 201 1.34 27.90 -19.81
CA GLY A 201 2.30 28.74 -20.54
C GLY A 201 1.81 29.23 -21.90
N ILE A 202 0.66 28.74 -22.40
CA ILE A 202 0.13 29.08 -23.72
C ILE A 202 -0.93 30.19 -23.57
N PRO A 203 -0.87 31.27 -24.38
CA PRO A 203 -1.92 32.28 -24.41
C PRO A 203 -3.30 31.64 -24.66
N PRO A 204 -4.37 32.01 -23.93
CA PRO A 204 -5.67 31.34 -24.03
C PRO A 204 -6.22 31.25 -25.45
N ALA A 205 -6.00 32.28 -26.28
CA ALA A 205 -6.40 32.31 -27.69
C ALA A 205 -5.83 31.15 -28.53
N ASN A 206 -4.58 30.75 -28.26
CA ASN A 206 -3.84 29.72 -29.01
C ASN A 206 -4.08 28.31 -28.43
N LEU A 207 -4.90 28.18 -27.41
CA LEU A 207 -5.15 26.89 -26.77
C LEU A 207 -6.12 26.04 -27.60
N HIS A 208 -5.66 24.88 -28.05
CA HIS A 208 -6.46 23.95 -28.84
C HIS A 208 -6.42 22.56 -28.22
N SER A 209 -7.50 21.80 -28.37
CA SER A 209 -7.53 20.39 -27.95
C SER A 209 -6.63 19.55 -28.85
N ASP A 210 -6.15 18.41 -28.34
CA ASP A 210 -5.24 17.56 -29.10
C ASP A 210 -5.89 17.05 -30.40
N ARG A 211 -7.21 16.81 -30.38
CA ARG A 211 -7.97 16.47 -31.60
C ARG A 211 -8.00 17.61 -32.61
N LYS A 212 -8.13 18.86 -32.16
CA LYS A 212 -8.13 20.02 -33.04
C LYS A 212 -6.75 20.20 -33.68
N ILE A 213 -5.69 20.11 -32.88
CA ILE A 213 -4.30 20.14 -33.35
C ILE A 213 -4.09 19.03 -34.39
N TYR A 214 -4.50 17.80 -34.09
CA TYR A 214 -4.38 16.66 -35.01
C TYR A 214 -5.01 16.95 -36.39
N ILE A 215 -6.25 17.45 -36.42
CA ILE A 215 -6.96 17.79 -37.66
C ILE A 215 -6.28 18.94 -38.42
N GLU A 216 -5.71 19.92 -37.71
CA GLU A 216 -5.04 21.08 -38.31
C GLU A 216 -3.63 20.78 -38.80
N THR A 217 -2.90 19.87 -38.14
CA THR A 217 -1.51 19.53 -38.48
C THR A 217 -1.45 18.67 -39.75
N GLU A 218 -2.39 17.74 -39.94
CA GLU A 218 -2.50 16.97 -41.20
C GLU A 218 -2.90 17.83 -42.40
N ARG A 219 -3.65 18.91 -42.19
CA ARG A 219 -3.95 19.88 -43.26
C ARG A 219 -2.70 20.61 -43.78
N LEU A 220 -1.60 20.57 -43.03
CA LEU A 220 -0.32 21.19 -43.38
C LEU A 220 0.67 20.18 -44.01
N SER A 221 0.35 18.88 -44.07
CA SER A 221 1.23 17.89 -44.72
C SER A 221 0.90 17.77 -46.21
N ASP A 222 1.41 18.71 -47.01
CA ASP A 222 1.42 18.66 -48.49
C ASP A 222 2.39 17.60 -49.04
N ASN A 223 2.35 16.37 -48.53
CA ASN A 223 3.23 15.28 -48.97
C ASN A 223 2.44 14.26 -49.78
N ILE A 224 3.00 13.83 -50.93
CA ILE A 224 2.42 12.94 -51.95
C ILE A 224 2.07 11.53 -51.41
N PHE A 225 2.42 11.22 -50.15
CA PHE A 225 2.08 9.98 -49.44
C PHE A 225 0.92 10.15 -48.44
N ALA A 226 0.29 11.33 -48.41
CA ALA A 226 -0.80 11.65 -47.48
C ALA A 226 -1.97 10.69 -47.66
N ASP A 227 -2.42 10.38 -48.88
CA ASP A 227 -3.63 9.57 -49.08
C ASP A 227 -3.53 8.12 -48.55
N GLU A 228 -2.33 7.51 -48.56
CA GLU A 228 -2.13 6.12 -48.14
C GLU A 228 -1.99 5.98 -46.61
N VAL A 229 -1.47 7.02 -45.93
CA VAL A 229 -1.38 7.08 -44.46
C VAL A 229 -2.66 7.68 -43.85
N LEU A 230 -3.26 8.71 -44.47
CA LEU A 230 -4.50 9.35 -44.03
C LEU A 230 -5.70 8.41 -44.08
N GLY A 231 -5.75 7.45 -45.02
CA GLY A 231 -6.83 6.47 -45.10
C GLY A 231 -7.01 5.64 -43.82
N GLN A 232 -5.91 5.29 -43.14
CA GLN A 232 -5.96 4.53 -41.87
C GLN A 232 -6.40 5.38 -40.67
N TYR A 233 -6.32 6.70 -40.80
CA TYR A 233 -6.56 7.64 -39.71
C TYR A 233 -7.76 8.58 -39.94
N ALA A 234 -8.37 8.57 -41.13
CA ALA A 234 -9.56 9.34 -41.49
C ALA A 234 -10.74 9.07 -40.53
N GLU A 235 -10.88 7.84 -40.05
CA GLU A 235 -11.90 7.48 -39.06
C GLU A 235 -11.73 8.24 -37.73
N MET A 236 -10.49 8.52 -37.31
CA MET A 236 -10.22 9.29 -36.08
C MET A 236 -10.61 10.76 -36.25
N ARG A 237 -10.51 11.29 -37.48
CA ARG A 237 -10.97 12.64 -37.79
C ARG A 237 -12.48 12.74 -37.67
N GLU A 238 -13.24 11.80 -38.22
CA GLU A 238 -14.70 11.90 -38.27
C GLU A 238 -15.36 11.55 -36.93
N SER A 239 -14.83 10.57 -36.21
CA SER A 239 -15.41 10.08 -34.97
C SER A 239 -14.59 10.47 -33.74
N PRO A 240 -15.10 11.37 -32.86
CA PRO A 240 -14.46 11.69 -31.58
C PRO A 240 -14.20 10.46 -30.71
N LYS A 241 -15.08 9.44 -30.81
CA LYS A 241 -14.94 8.18 -30.09
C LYS A 241 -13.73 7.39 -30.59
N VAL A 242 -13.57 7.28 -31.91
CA VAL A 242 -12.44 6.55 -32.52
C VAL A 242 -11.13 7.28 -32.25
N PHE A 243 -11.12 8.62 -32.27
CA PHE A 243 -9.98 9.41 -31.82
C PHE A 243 -9.59 9.06 -30.39
N ALA A 244 -10.55 9.06 -29.45
CA ALA A 244 -10.26 8.72 -28.06
C ALA A 244 -9.72 7.28 -27.86
N GLU A 245 -10.15 6.34 -28.72
CA GLU A 245 -9.73 4.93 -28.66
C GLU A 245 -8.38 4.65 -29.32
N LYS A 246 -7.99 5.43 -30.33
CA LYS A 246 -6.79 5.14 -31.16
C LYS A 246 -5.67 6.17 -31.03
N PHE A 247 -5.96 7.40 -30.63
CA PHE A 247 -4.97 8.49 -30.55
C PHE A 247 -3.80 8.15 -29.61
N THR A 248 -2.59 8.52 -30.02
CA THR A 248 -1.38 8.48 -29.18
C THR A 248 -0.80 9.88 -29.09
N ASP A 249 -0.22 10.22 -27.94
CA ASP A 249 0.27 11.57 -27.71
C ASP A 249 1.35 11.96 -28.74
N ILE A 250 1.07 13.03 -29.49
CA ILE A 250 1.90 13.57 -30.59
C ILE A 250 3.25 14.08 -30.07
N TYR A 251 3.36 14.42 -28.77
CA TYR A 251 4.49 15.20 -28.25
C TYR A 251 5.68 14.39 -27.72
N THR A 252 5.75 13.08 -27.97
CA THR A 252 6.80 12.22 -27.40
C THR A 252 8.23 12.55 -27.87
N ASP A 253 8.45 13.34 -28.93
CA ASP A 253 9.82 13.57 -29.43
C ASP A 253 10.22 15.03 -29.77
N GLN A 254 9.31 16.00 -29.83
CA GLN A 254 9.62 17.29 -30.50
C GLN A 254 9.74 18.55 -29.63
N ARG A 255 9.59 18.50 -28.29
CA ARG A 255 9.87 19.68 -27.43
C ARG A 255 10.83 19.35 -26.28
N LYS A 256 12.07 19.06 -26.64
CA LYS A 256 13.22 19.07 -25.70
C LYS A 256 13.72 20.50 -25.51
N LEU A 257 12.89 21.40 -24.97
CA LEU A 257 13.40 22.67 -24.46
C LEU A 257 13.82 22.49 -22.99
N PRO A 258 15.05 22.86 -22.60
CA PRO A 258 15.47 22.79 -21.21
C PRO A 258 14.62 23.72 -20.36
N ASP A 259 13.76 23.17 -19.50
CA ASP A 259 13.09 23.94 -18.45
C ASP A 259 14.02 24.04 -17.23
N PRO A 260 14.43 25.25 -16.80
CA PRO A 260 15.23 25.46 -15.59
C PRO A 260 14.64 24.84 -14.31
N VAL A 261 13.31 24.69 -14.25
CA VAL A 261 12.60 24.03 -13.16
C VAL A 261 12.79 22.52 -13.24
N MET A 262 12.66 21.94 -14.44
CA MET A 262 12.85 20.51 -14.65
C MET A 262 14.30 20.07 -14.39
N GLU A 263 15.28 20.86 -14.81
CA GLU A 263 16.70 20.57 -14.53
C GLU A 263 17.03 20.67 -13.03
N ARG A 264 16.41 21.63 -12.32
CA ARG A 264 16.51 21.71 -10.84
C ARG A 264 15.90 20.46 -10.19
N PHE A 265 14.73 20.04 -10.64
CA PHE A 265 14.05 18.84 -10.15
C PHE A 265 14.87 17.57 -10.39
N LYS A 266 15.39 17.35 -11.60
CA LYS A 266 16.24 16.19 -11.93
C LYS A 266 17.45 16.09 -11.01
N ARG A 267 18.13 17.22 -10.77
CA ARG A 267 19.29 17.28 -9.89
C ARG A 267 18.92 16.92 -8.45
N ASP A 268 17.83 17.48 -7.94
CA ASP A 268 17.39 17.24 -6.56
C ASP A 268 16.88 15.79 -6.41
N PHE A 269 16.17 15.27 -7.40
CA PHE A 269 15.70 13.88 -7.47
C PHE A 269 16.88 12.89 -7.41
N LYS A 270 17.90 13.08 -8.26
CA LYS A 270 19.12 12.24 -8.23
C LYS A 270 19.82 12.30 -6.87
N ARG A 271 19.87 13.49 -6.25
CA ARG A 271 20.48 13.67 -4.92
C ARG A 271 19.74 12.92 -3.82
N TYR A 272 18.41 12.88 -3.85
CA TYR A 272 17.61 12.21 -2.82
C TYR A 272 17.50 10.70 -3.03
N TYR A 273 17.39 10.24 -4.27
CA TYR A 273 17.05 8.84 -4.59
C TYR A 273 18.22 8.02 -5.16
N GLY A 274 19.33 8.66 -5.56
CA GLY A 274 20.56 7.99 -5.98
C GLY A 274 20.57 7.46 -7.42
N PHE A 275 19.56 7.76 -8.24
CA PHE A 275 19.48 7.40 -9.66
C PHE A 275 18.98 8.56 -10.53
N GLU A 276 19.29 8.51 -11.83
CA GLU A 276 18.89 9.54 -12.80
C GLU A 276 17.37 9.56 -12.98
N TYR A 277 16.81 10.76 -13.14
CA TYR A 277 15.40 10.91 -13.51
C TYR A 277 15.24 10.68 -15.00
N GLU A 278 14.69 9.52 -15.37
CA GLU A 278 14.22 9.27 -16.74
C GLU A 278 12.91 10.02 -16.97
N LEU A 279 12.93 10.99 -17.89
CA LEU A 279 11.75 11.79 -18.24
C LEU A 279 10.59 10.90 -18.70
N TYR A 280 10.92 9.87 -19.49
CA TYR A 280 9.99 8.83 -19.90
C TYR A 280 10.60 7.46 -19.59
N PRO A 281 10.06 6.73 -18.60
CA PRO A 281 10.56 5.40 -18.26
C PRO A 281 10.25 4.40 -19.39
N GLN A 282 11.01 3.30 -19.46
CA GLN A 282 10.65 2.15 -20.32
C GLN A 282 9.18 1.72 -20.08
N GLY A 283 8.42 1.54 -21.17
CA GLY A 283 6.98 1.25 -21.09
C GLY A 283 6.08 2.47 -21.26
N TYR A 284 6.61 3.65 -21.59
CA TYR A 284 5.82 4.88 -21.74
C TYR A 284 4.71 4.79 -22.81
N GLU A 285 4.89 3.92 -23.81
CA GLU A 285 3.90 3.57 -24.83
C GLU A 285 2.57 3.04 -24.28
N VAL A 286 2.54 2.59 -23.01
CA VAL A 286 1.29 2.18 -22.36
C VAL A 286 0.47 3.35 -21.84
N PHE A 287 1.02 4.57 -21.76
CA PHE A 287 0.29 5.75 -21.32
C PHE A 287 -0.20 6.54 -22.52
N ARG A 288 -1.50 6.82 -22.54
CA ARG A 288 -2.14 7.68 -23.54
C ARG A 288 -2.65 8.94 -22.86
N ARG A 289 -2.30 10.10 -23.40
CA ARG A 289 -2.78 11.40 -22.90
C ARG A 289 -3.68 12.06 -23.94
N ILE A 290 -4.82 12.59 -23.49
CA ILE A 290 -5.79 13.31 -24.33
C ILE A 290 -6.17 14.60 -23.61
N THR A 291 -6.00 15.73 -24.30
CA THR A 291 -6.41 17.05 -23.84
C THR A 291 -7.70 17.47 -24.53
N THR A 292 -8.74 17.77 -23.76
CA THR A 292 -9.96 18.41 -24.23
C THR A 292 -10.05 19.84 -23.70
N VAL A 293 -10.56 20.74 -24.54
CA VAL A 293 -10.70 22.16 -24.23
C VAL A 293 -12.11 22.57 -24.59
N ASP A 294 -12.86 23.00 -23.58
CA ASP A 294 -14.25 23.43 -23.69
C ASP A 294 -14.36 24.91 -23.30
N GLU A 295 -15.21 25.67 -24.01
CA GLU A 295 -15.55 27.04 -23.62
C GLU A 295 -16.74 27.03 -22.69
N VAL A 296 -16.57 27.60 -21.49
CA VAL A 296 -17.59 27.62 -20.43
C VAL A 296 -17.77 29.08 -20.00
N LYS A 297 -19.00 29.46 -19.66
CA LYS A 297 -19.23 30.79 -19.06
C LYS A 297 -18.70 30.83 -17.64
N ASP A 298 -18.08 31.94 -17.24
CA ASP A 298 -17.69 32.13 -15.85
C ASP A 298 -18.94 32.10 -14.96
N LYS A 299 -18.85 31.36 -13.87
CA LYS A 299 -19.92 31.21 -12.88
C LYS A 299 -20.18 32.53 -12.15
N TYR A 300 -19.16 33.37 -12.01
CA TYR A 300 -19.21 34.62 -11.25
C TYR A 300 -19.43 35.85 -12.14
N ASP A 301 -19.02 35.79 -13.41
CA ASP A 301 -19.28 36.84 -14.41
C ASP A 301 -19.81 36.23 -15.72
N PRO A 302 -21.14 36.16 -15.91
CA PRO A 302 -21.73 35.56 -17.10
C PRO A 302 -21.34 36.20 -18.44
N GLY A 303 -20.76 37.41 -18.40
CA GLY A 303 -20.22 38.11 -19.57
C GLY A 303 -18.82 37.65 -19.99
N ARG A 304 -18.11 36.91 -19.11
CA ARG A 304 -16.75 36.41 -19.32
C ARG A 304 -16.77 34.94 -19.73
N THR A 305 -16.08 34.61 -20.81
CA THR A 305 -15.88 33.22 -21.25
C THR A 305 -14.54 32.72 -20.69
N ILE A 306 -14.56 31.52 -20.09
CA ILE A 306 -13.37 30.83 -19.58
C ILE A 306 -13.17 29.52 -20.35
N ARG A 307 -11.91 29.12 -20.54
CA ARG A 307 -11.57 27.83 -21.15
C ARG A 307 -11.36 26.79 -20.07
N LYS A 308 -12.19 25.75 -20.08
CA LYS A 308 -12.04 24.57 -19.25
C LYS A 308 -11.17 23.56 -19.98
N VAL A 309 -10.04 23.23 -19.37
CA VAL A 309 -9.10 22.25 -19.89
C VAL A 309 -9.22 20.98 -19.07
N LYS A 310 -9.42 19.84 -19.72
CA LYS A 310 -9.36 18.53 -19.11
C LYS A 310 -8.23 17.72 -19.75
N VAL A 311 -7.38 17.15 -18.91
CA VAL A 311 -6.32 16.23 -19.32
C VAL A 311 -6.67 14.85 -18.78
N THR A 312 -6.83 13.90 -19.69
CA THR A 312 -7.09 12.49 -19.37
C THR A 312 -5.87 11.67 -19.70
N VAL A 313 -5.37 10.89 -18.73
CA VAL A 313 -4.31 9.91 -18.91
C VAL A 313 -4.89 8.51 -18.74
N GLU A 314 -4.85 7.71 -19.81
CA GLU A 314 -5.27 6.32 -19.84
C GLU A 314 -4.05 5.40 -19.73
N ILE A 315 -4.11 4.42 -18.81
CA ILE A 315 -3.04 3.48 -18.53
C ILE A 315 -3.37 2.13 -19.18
N ASN A 316 -2.83 1.89 -20.36
CA ASN A 316 -2.98 0.66 -21.15
C ASN A 316 -1.94 -0.40 -20.76
N SER A 317 -1.77 -0.65 -19.45
CA SER A 317 -0.89 -1.69 -18.94
C SER A 317 -1.65 -2.98 -18.62
N LYS A 318 -0.96 -4.12 -18.75
CA LYS A 318 -1.47 -5.44 -18.33
C LYS A 318 -1.79 -5.49 -16.82
N VAL A 319 -1.24 -4.58 -16.02
CA VAL A 319 -1.34 -4.55 -14.55
C VAL A 319 -2.55 -3.74 -14.08
N THR A 320 -2.80 -2.56 -14.67
CA THR A 320 -3.90 -1.66 -14.30
C THR A 320 -5.20 -1.90 -15.07
N LYS A 321 -5.19 -2.60 -16.22
CA LYS A 321 -6.37 -2.89 -17.07
C LYS A 321 -7.13 -1.63 -17.54
N GLY A 322 -6.45 -0.67 -18.15
CA GLY A 322 -7.11 0.44 -18.87
C GLY A 322 -7.77 1.48 -17.95
N ARG A 323 -7.25 1.68 -16.74
CA ARG A 323 -7.76 2.71 -15.84
C ARG A 323 -7.37 4.11 -16.30
N LYS A 324 -8.20 5.10 -15.96
CA LYS A 324 -8.04 6.51 -16.37
C LYS A 324 -7.83 7.41 -15.16
N ILE A 325 -7.03 8.45 -15.35
CA ILE A 325 -6.88 9.59 -14.45
C ILE A 325 -7.35 10.82 -15.22
N GLU A 326 -8.22 11.63 -14.62
CA GLU A 326 -8.68 12.89 -15.19
C GLU A 326 -8.30 14.04 -14.26
N LEU A 327 -7.67 15.08 -14.82
CA LEU A 327 -7.42 16.35 -14.14
C LEU A 327 -8.07 17.48 -14.92
N GLU A 328 -8.61 18.46 -14.20
CA GLU A 328 -9.29 19.62 -14.80
C GLU A 328 -8.63 20.92 -14.29
N SER A 329 -8.51 21.91 -15.18
CA SER A 329 -8.05 23.27 -14.85
C SER A 329 -8.90 24.30 -15.61
N LEU A 330 -9.19 25.43 -14.97
CA LEU A 330 -9.89 26.56 -15.58
C LEU A 330 -8.88 27.65 -15.93
N MET A 331 -9.01 28.22 -17.13
CA MET A 331 -8.14 29.29 -17.63
C MET A 331 -9.01 30.48 -18.08
N SER A 332 -8.70 31.68 -17.60
CA SER A 332 -9.36 32.92 -18.00
C SER A 332 -8.36 33.81 -18.75
N GLU A 333 -8.83 34.53 -19.77
CA GLU A 333 -8.09 35.66 -20.32
C GLU A 333 -7.98 36.73 -19.22
N GLY A 334 -6.75 36.95 -18.74
CA GLY A 334 -6.44 37.95 -17.70
C GLY A 334 -6.67 39.36 -18.21
#